data_AF-A0A2N6GE35-F1
#
_entry.id   AF-A0A2N6GE35-F1
#
_cell.length_a   1.000
_cell.length_b   1.000
_cell.length_c   1.000
_cell.angle_alpha   90.00
_cell.angle_beta   90.00
_cell.angle_gamma   90.00
#
_symmetry.space_group_name_H-M   'P 1'
#
loop_
_entity.id
_entity.type
_entity.pdbx_description
1 polymer ?
#
loop_
_entity_poly.entity_id
_entity_poly.type
_entity_poly.pdbx_seq_one_letter_code
_entity_poly.pdbx_strand_id
1 'polypeptide(L)'
;MNKSFNLSPVAAALLLAATSSFADSSTSIVEQNGSENSASVTQQATMDAYADVLTTGNNNEVIVVQRNSAGVIIGSSGVSPGIVQEGNDNKAVIRQRSGSDDAEAAIYQAGNASDNDAKIIQETGSTFAFASIDQYASEAGIAAITQTDAPDSIATILQEETFSSTATVAQTGSLQDADIYQFSTDLSTGSIEQMGGGNIAAIEQEATVTTFATISQNGLNNGALIAQYSNLLDTIDSMASVTQSGGDHIVQLFQDDTQRGTATVNQSGALNAAYLDQATVADSTATVTQSGDDNIATVGQHVGTELHAFITQGGSVNDLFTDQTGYYNGLTIDQTSTSTNNSATIYQSGTGSLGFENSASITQTGNMDSATITQSGGGGNSVAILQGL
;
A
#
# COMPACT_ATOMS: atom_id res chain seq x y z
N MET A 1 -38.97 32.27 41.79
CA MET A 1 -38.47 30.89 42.00
C MET A 1 -39.19 29.97 41.03
N ASN A 2 -38.54 28.87 40.65
CA ASN A 2 -39.03 27.78 39.79
C ASN A 2 -39.50 28.14 38.37
N LYS A 3 -38.54 28.11 37.44
CA LYS A 3 -38.70 27.39 36.16
C LYS A 3 -37.45 26.56 35.92
N SER A 4 -37.59 25.23 35.91
CA SER A 4 -36.55 24.29 35.50
C SER A 4 -37.22 23.13 34.76
N PHE A 5 -37.25 23.24 33.43
CA PHE A 5 -37.47 22.12 32.52
C PHE A 5 -36.70 22.43 31.23
N ASN A 6 -35.41 22.12 31.24
CA ASN A 6 -34.70 21.74 30.01
C ASN A 6 -34.53 20.22 30.12
N LEU A 7 -35.10 19.50 29.16
CA LEU A 7 -34.94 18.06 29.03
C LEU A 7 -33.54 17.80 28.48
N SER A 8 -32.71 17.09 29.26
CA SER A 8 -31.46 16.52 28.74
C SER A 8 -31.81 15.41 27.74
N PRO A 9 -31.23 15.38 26.53
CA PRO A 9 -31.41 14.28 25.59
C PRO A 9 -30.70 13.01 26.10
N VAL A 10 -31.45 12.23 26.87
CA VAL A 10 -31.44 10.76 26.96
C VAL A 10 -30.17 10.06 26.46
N ALA A 11 -29.29 9.67 27.38
CA ALA A 11 -28.42 8.51 27.18
C ALA A 11 -29.30 7.25 27.15
N ALA A 12 -29.28 6.50 26.05
CA ALA A 12 -30.08 5.30 25.83
C ALA A 12 -29.21 4.06 25.64
N ALA A 13 -28.46 3.68 26.69
CA ALA A 13 -27.84 2.36 26.77
C ALA A 13 -28.93 1.29 26.93
N LEU A 14 -29.35 0.66 25.83
CA LEU A 14 -30.36 -0.41 25.87
C LEU A 14 -29.71 -1.77 26.16
N LEU A 15 -29.38 -1.99 27.44
CA LEU A 15 -28.87 -3.26 27.93
C LEU A 15 -29.96 -4.34 27.90
N LEU A 16 -29.92 -5.26 26.93
CA LEU A 16 -30.85 -6.39 26.87
C LEU A 16 -30.25 -7.63 27.54
N ALA A 17 -30.61 -7.87 28.81
CA ALA A 17 -30.12 -9.00 29.58
C ALA A 17 -30.72 -10.34 29.12
N ALA A 18 -29.86 -11.36 28.98
CA ALA A 18 -30.25 -12.72 28.61
C ALA A 18 -31.04 -13.44 29.71
N THR A 19 -32.00 -14.29 29.34
CA THR A 19 -32.53 -15.34 30.24
C THR A 19 -32.73 -16.69 29.53
N SER A 20 -32.02 -17.72 30.02
CA SER A 20 -32.26 -19.18 29.91
C SER A 20 -32.60 -19.76 28.51
N SER A 21 -31.77 -20.60 27.88
CA SER A 21 -31.11 -21.81 28.41
C SER A 21 -29.98 -22.32 27.50
N PHE A 22 -28.98 -23.01 28.07
CA PHE A 22 -27.67 -23.32 27.50
C PHE A 22 -26.80 -22.07 27.29
N ALA A 23 -25.68 -22.01 28.02
CA ALA A 23 -24.73 -20.92 27.98
C ALA A 23 -23.32 -21.50 27.81
N ASP A 24 -22.62 -21.08 26.77
CA ASP A 24 -21.18 -21.31 26.57
C ASP A 24 -20.61 -20.17 25.69
N SER A 25 -19.81 -19.28 26.31
CA SER A 25 -19.19 -18.03 25.81
C SER A 25 -20.11 -16.92 25.22
N SER A 26 -19.80 -15.63 25.43
CA SER A 26 -20.80 -14.51 25.53
C SER A 26 -20.33 -13.18 26.16
N THR A 27 -19.55 -12.31 25.50
CA THR A 27 -19.18 -10.98 26.06
C THR A 27 -19.11 -9.82 25.04
N SER A 28 -19.46 -8.59 25.47
CA SER A 28 -19.39 -7.32 24.70
C SER A 28 -19.51 -6.10 25.64
N ILE A 29 -18.67 -5.06 25.52
CA ILE A 29 -18.70 -3.80 26.30
C ILE A 29 -18.43 -2.57 25.38
N VAL A 30 -18.90 -1.38 25.80
CA VAL A 30 -18.90 -0.08 25.06
C VAL A 30 -19.00 1.07 26.08
N GLU A 31 -18.35 2.23 25.88
CA GLU A 31 -18.81 3.51 26.49
C GLU A 31 -18.34 4.80 25.74
N GLN A 32 -19.04 5.91 25.99
CA GLN A 32 -18.98 7.21 25.26
C GLN A 32 -19.00 8.38 26.25
N ASN A 33 -18.77 9.66 25.86
CA ASN A 33 -19.39 10.81 26.55
C ASN A 33 -19.35 12.19 25.85
N GLY A 34 -20.55 12.80 25.70
CA GLY A 34 -20.84 14.24 25.46
C GLY A 34 -21.83 14.46 24.28
N SER A 35 -21.77 15.53 23.46
CA SER A 35 -22.39 15.57 22.10
C SER A 35 -21.55 14.78 21.08
N GLU A 36 -21.03 13.66 21.56
CA GLU A 36 -19.61 13.29 21.44
C GLU A 36 -19.45 11.75 21.40
N ASN A 37 -20.26 11.06 20.56
CA ASN A 37 -20.72 9.69 20.89
C ASN A 37 -20.78 8.67 19.73
N SER A 38 -19.85 7.70 19.75
CA SER A 38 -19.69 6.55 18.84
C SER A 38 -20.01 5.19 19.51
N ALA A 39 -20.77 4.27 18.87
CA ALA A 39 -21.42 3.13 19.58
C ALA A 39 -21.27 1.73 18.95
N SER A 40 -20.67 0.79 19.69
CA SER A 40 -20.36 -0.58 19.24
C SER A 40 -21.42 -1.65 19.59
N VAL A 41 -21.41 -2.79 18.89
CA VAL A 41 -22.37 -3.90 19.04
C VAL A 41 -21.73 -5.26 18.68
N THR A 42 -22.11 -6.35 19.35
CA THR A 42 -21.63 -7.73 19.07
C THR A 42 -22.59 -8.80 19.60
N GLN A 43 -22.87 -9.87 18.83
CA GLN A 43 -23.67 -11.09 19.16
C GLN A 43 -23.80 -12.00 17.92
N GLN A 44 -23.87 -13.34 17.95
CA GLN A 44 -23.67 -14.41 18.96
C GLN A 44 -23.95 -15.78 18.25
N ALA A 45 -23.55 -16.98 18.70
CA ALA A 45 -22.24 -17.55 19.08
C ALA A 45 -22.42 -19.08 19.35
N THR A 46 -21.44 -19.93 19.03
CA THR A 46 -21.12 -21.14 19.84
C THR A 46 -19.61 -21.35 19.86
N MET A 47 -19.02 -21.31 21.07
CA MET A 47 -17.60 -21.16 21.39
C MET A 47 -17.00 -19.77 21.05
N ASP A 48 -16.39 -19.19 22.09
CA ASP A 48 -15.59 -17.96 22.22
C ASP A 48 -16.00 -16.67 21.47
N ALA A 49 -16.51 -15.70 22.23
CA ALA A 49 -17.01 -14.40 21.73
C ALA A 49 -16.71 -13.24 22.70
N TYR A 50 -16.14 -12.15 22.18
CA TYR A 50 -15.71 -10.95 22.91
C TYR A 50 -15.76 -9.67 22.05
N ALA A 51 -16.02 -8.49 22.65
CA ALA A 51 -15.85 -7.16 22.04
C ALA A 51 -15.71 -6.06 23.12
N ASP A 52 -14.94 -4.99 22.84
CA ASP A 52 -14.85 -3.80 23.72
C ASP A 52 -14.56 -2.49 22.93
N VAL A 53 -15.07 -1.33 23.37
CA VAL A 53 -14.97 -0.02 22.68
C VAL A 53 -15.10 1.17 23.65
N LEU A 54 -14.31 2.25 23.46
CA LEU A 54 -14.46 3.49 24.26
C LEU A 54 -14.16 4.77 23.46
N THR A 55 -14.98 5.83 23.62
CA THR A 55 -14.87 7.09 22.84
C THR A 55 -15.22 8.37 23.62
N THR A 56 -14.61 9.52 23.29
CA THR A 56 -15.04 10.87 23.76
C THR A 56 -14.62 11.98 22.78
N GLY A 57 -15.57 12.67 22.13
CA GLY A 57 -15.35 13.78 21.18
C GLY A 57 -16.49 13.91 20.14
N ASN A 58 -16.80 15.10 19.58
CA ASN A 58 -18.11 15.41 18.96
C ASN A 58 -18.45 14.46 17.80
N ASN A 59 -19.69 13.98 17.68
CA ASN A 59 -20.20 13.21 16.54
C ASN A 59 -19.52 11.88 16.09
N ASN A 60 -18.53 11.31 16.78
CA ASN A 60 -17.89 10.06 16.34
C ASN A 60 -18.90 8.92 16.00
N GLU A 61 -18.60 8.01 15.05
CA GLU A 61 -19.40 6.79 14.72
C GLU A 61 -18.57 5.49 14.83
N VAL A 62 -19.03 4.48 15.57
CA VAL A 62 -18.48 3.11 15.53
C VAL A 62 -19.53 2.11 15.08
N ILE A 63 -19.11 1.07 14.37
CA ILE A 63 -19.92 -0.12 14.12
C ILE A 63 -19.05 -1.38 14.27
N VAL A 64 -19.45 -2.30 15.14
CA VAL A 64 -18.89 -3.66 15.19
C VAL A 64 -19.98 -4.67 14.78
N VAL A 65 -19.62 -5.72 14.03
CA VAL A 65 -20.50 -6.84 13.69
C VAL A 65 -19.70 -8.15 13.62
N GLN A 66 -19.97 -9.07 14.55
CA GLN A 66 -19.42 -10.43 14.59
C GLN A 66 -20.52 -11.48 14.31
N ARG A 67 -20.22 -12.53 13.54
CA ARG A 67 -21.11 -13.70 13.33
C ARG A 67 -20.32 -14.98 13.10
N ASN A 68 -20.40 -15.95 14.02
CA ASN A 68 -19.79 -17.29 13.92
C ASN A 68 -18.25 -17.29 13.70
N SER A 69 -17.50 -16.62 14.59
CA SER A 69 -16.06 -16.88 14.78
C SER A 69 -15.88 -17.64 16.08
N ALA A 70 -15.01 -18.65 16.10
CA ALA A 70 -14.62 -19.39 17.31
C ALA A 70 -13.29 -18.88 17.93
N GLY A 71 -12.99 -17.59 17.77
CA GLY A 71 -11.65 -17.03 17.93
C GLY A 71 -11.34 -16.44 19.31
N VAL A 72 -10.20 -16.81 19.88
CA VAL A 72 -9.72 -16.27 21.17
C VAL A 72 -8.81 -15.06 20.95
N ILE A 73 -9.24 -13.88 21.40
CA ILE A 73 -8.37 -12.69 21.48
C ILE A 73 -7.37 -12.89 22.64
N ILE A 74 -6.14 -13.27 22.34
CA ILE A 74 -5.07 -13.41 23.35
C ILE A 74 -4.26 -12.10 23.41
N GLY A 75 -4.63 -11.24 24.37
CA GLY A 75 -3.85 -10.04 24.68
C GLY A 75 -2.43 -10.37 25.14
N SER A 76 -1.46 -10.23 24.23
CA SER A 76 -0.04 -10.30 24.54
C SER A 76 0.44 -9.00 25.23
N SER A 77 0.21 -8.92 26.55
CA SER A 77 0.96 -8.04 27.48
C SER A 77 1.33 -6.63 26.96
N GLY A 78 0.36 -5.84 26.49
CA GLY A 78 0.63 -4.44 26.14
C GLY A 78 -0.47 -3.71 25.36
N VAL A 79 -1.21 -4.43 24.51
CA VAL A 79 -2.24 -3.83 23.64
C VAL A 79 -3.63 -4.20 24.16
N SER A 80 -4.48 -3.19 24.36
CA SER A 80 -5.90 -3.37 24.68
C SER A 80 -6.70 -3.60 23.39
N PRO A 81 -7.36 -4.74 23.18
CA PRO A 81 -8.06 -5.03 21.93
C PRO A 81 -9.45 -4.39 21.93
N GLY A 82 -9.64 -3.37 21.11
CA GLY A 82 -10.90 -2.66 20.93
C GLY A 82 -10.77 -1.54 19.90
N ILE A 83 -11.89 -0.90 19.57
CA ILE A 83 -11.86 0.37 18.82
C ILE A 83 -11.69 1.52 19.81
N VAL A 84 -10.69 2.38 19.58
CA VAL A 84 -10.48 3.61 20.34
C VAL A 84 -10.61 4.81 19.40
N GLN A 85 -11.38 5.82 19.81
CA GLN A 85 -11.52 7.08 19.08
C GLN A 85 -11.38 8.28 20.01
N GLU A 86 -10.36 9.10 19.76
CA GLU A 86 -10.18 10.44 20.34
C GLU A 86 -10.20 11.48 19.21
N GLY A 87 -11.07 12.49 19.30
CA GLY A 87 -11.29 13.48 18.22
C GLY A 87 -12.77 13.71 17.91
N ASN A 88 -13.08 14.51 16.88
CA ASN A 88 -14.45 14.76 16.43
C ASN A 88 -14.76 14.03 15.11
N ASP A 89 -16.03 13.68 14.86
CA ASP A 89 -16.58 13.12 13.62
C ASP A 89 -15.84 11.88 13.05
N ASN A 90 -14.98 11.22 13.84
CA ASN A 90 -14.24 10.03 13.41
C ASN A 90 -15.16 8.81 13.31
N LYS A 91 -14.95 8.00 12.29
CA LYS A 91 -15.69 6.79 11.97
C LYS A 91 -14.79 5.54 12.01
N ALA A 92 -15.27 4.48 12.65
CA ALA A 92 -14.54 3.20 12.70
C ALA A 92 -15.48 1.98 12.60
N VAL A 93 -15.19 1.06 11.68
CA VAL A 93 -16.05 -0.10 11.39
C VAL A 93 -15.26 -1.41 11.38
N ILE A 94 -15.62 -2.38 12.23
CA ILE A 94 -15.07 -3.75 12.17
C ILE A 94 -16.20 -4.75 11.84
N ARG A 95 -16.01 -5.58 10.81
CA ARG A 95 -16.96 -6.62 10.40
C ARG A 95 -16.27 -7.96 10.17
N GLN A 96 -16.57 -8.93 11.02
CA GLN A 96 -16.09 -10.32 10.92
C GLN A 96 -17.25 -11.27 10.60
N ARG A 97 -17.06 -12.18 9.64
CA ARG A 97 -18.11 -13.10 9.15
C ARG A 97 -17.72 -14.57 9.32
N SER A 98 -18.75 -15.42 9.30
CA SER A 98 -18.69 -16.87 9.56
C SER A 98 -17.52 -17.55 8.86
N GLY A 99 -16.71 -18.31 9.59
CA GLY A 99 -15.52 -18.98 9.06
C GLY A 99 -14.25 -18.14 9.06
N SER A 100 -14.20 -17.09 9.86
CA SER A 100 -12.97 -16.36 10.23
C SER A 100 -12.61 -16.75 11.68
N ASP A 101 -12.31 -18.03 11.89
CA ASP A 101 -11.95 -18.58 13.21
C ASP A 101 -10.55 -18.07 13.60
N ASP A 102 -10.39 -17.64 14.86
CA ASP A 102 -9.15 -17.02 15.38
C ASP A 102 -8.65 -15.77 14.61
N ALA A 103 -9.52 -15.04 13.89
CA ALA A 103 -9.16 -13.79 13.22
C ALA A 103 -9.17 -12.57 14.19
N GLU A 104 -8.12 -11.76 14.13
CA GLU A 104 -7.93 -10.55 14.95
C GLU A 104 -8.11 -9.27 14.12
N ALA A 105 -8.73 -8.24 14.72
CA ALA A 105 -8.97 -6.93 14.09
C ALA A 105 -8.90 -5.80 15.13
N ALA A 106 -8.13 -4.74 14.87
CA ALA A 106 -8.00 -3.57 15.73
C ALA A 106 -8.05 -2.25 14.95
N ILE A 107 -8.69 -1.21 15.52
CA ILE A 107 -8.69 0.15 14.96
C ILE A 107 -8.38 1.14 16.09
N TYR A 108 -7.33 1.93 15.93
CA TYR A 108 -6.98 3.06 16.80
C TYR A 108 -7.08 4.36 15.99
N GLN A 109 -7.80 5.36 16.52
CA GLN A 109 -7.89 6.70 15.95
C GLN A 109 -7.70 7.72 17.08
N ALA A 110 -6.65 8.54 17.03
CA ALA A 110 -6.35 9.46 18.15
C ALA A 110 -5.73 10.80 17.74
N GLY A 111 -5.68 11.75 18.68
CA GLY A 111 -5.16 13.10 18.50
C GLY A 111 -6.26 14.16 18.37
N ASN A 112 -5.91 15.35 17.86
CA ASN A 112 -6.91 16.40 17.54
C ASN A 112 -7.60 16.14 16.18
N ALA A 113 -7.78 14.87 15.86
CA ALA A 113 -8.29 14.37 14.58
C ALA A 113 -9.75 14.77 14.34
N SER A 114 -10.09 15.03 13.08
CA SER A 114 -11.47 15.14 12.61
C SER A 114 -11.73 14.37 11.32
N ASP A 115 -12.93 13.81 11.18
CA ASP A 115 -13.46 13.18 9.96
C ASP A 115 -12.70 11.92 9.44
N ASN A 116 -11.89 11.22 10.24
CA ASN A 116 -11.19 10.00 9.77
C ASN A 116 -12.15 8.79 9.64
N ASP A 117 -12.11 8.03 8.54
CA ASP A 117 -12.93 6.81 8.32
C ASP A 117 -12.05 5.54 8.23
N ALA A 118 -12.07 4.72 9.28
CA ALA A 118 -11.34 3.47 9.39
C ALA A 118 -12.27 2.25 9.25
N LYS A 119 -11.85 1.22 8.50
CA LYS A 119 -12.72 0.08 8.20
C LYS A 119 -11.98 -1.24 8.01
N ILE A 120 -12.29 -2.24 8.83
CA ILE A 120 -11.81 -3.62 8.67
C ILE A 120 -12.99 -4.54 8.30
N ILE A 121 -12.83 -5.33 7.24
CA ILE A 121 -13.70 -6.44 6.88
C ILE A 121 -12.88 -7.73 6.81
N GLN A 122 -13.29 -8.75 7.56
CA GLN A 122 -12.80 -10.13 7.43
C GLN A 122 -13.97 -11.04 7.05
N GLU A 123 -13.87 -11.67 5.88
CA GLU A 123 -14.87 -12.60 5.34
C GLU A 123 -14.42 -14.07 5.43
N THR A 124 -15.37 -14.98 5.19
CA THR A 124 -15.24 -16.46 5.22
C THR A 124 -13.88 -16.96 4.72
N GLY A 125 -13.24 -17.86 5.49
CA GLY A 125 -11.97 -18.50 5.13
C GLY A 125 -10.72 -17.81 5.69
N SER A 126 -10.86 -16.61 6.26
CA SER A 126 -9.74 -15.84 6.82
C SER A 126 -9.39 -16.27 8.25
N THR A 127 -9.01 -17.53 8.45
CA THR A 127 -8.66 -18.07 9.78
C THR A 127 -7.27 -17.62 10.23
N PHE A 128 -7.07 -17.24 11.49
CA PHE A 128 -5.80 -16.65 11.99
C PHE A 128 -5.34 -15.36 11.26
N ALA A 129 -6.24 -14.69 10.54
CA ALA A 129 -5.93 -13.44 9.86
C ALA A 129 -5.82 -12.27 10.86
N PHE A 130 -4.82 -11.41 10.70
CA PHE A 130 -4.63 -10.21 11.51
C PHE A 130 -4.86 -8.95 10.66
N ALA A 131 -5.61 -7.99 11.20
CA ALA A 131 -5.83 -6.68 10.58
C ALA A 131 -5.71 -5.56 11.62
N SER A 132 -4.87 -4.56 11.37
CA SER A 132 -4.73 -3.39 12.25
C SER A 132 -4.74 -2.09 11.47
N ILE A 133 -5.55 -1.13 11.92
CA ILE A 133 -5.53 0.26 11.44
C ILE A 133 -5.17 1.16 12.62
N ASP A 134 -4.20 2.03 12.44
CA ASP A 134 -3.84 3.09 13.37
C ASP A 134 -3.82 4.43 12.61
N GLN A 135 -4.56 5.42 13.10
CA GLN A 135 -4.63 6.78 12.55
C GLN A 135 -4.36 7.80 13.66
N TYR A 136 -3.16 8.36 13.69
CA TYR A 136 -2.72 9.27 14.75
C TYR A 136 -2.52 10.70 14.23
N ALA A 137 -3.23 11.66 14.83
CA ALA A 137 -3.20 13.08 14.48
C ALA A 137 -3.59 13.40 13.02
N SER A 138 -4.24 12.47 12.31
CA SER A 138 -4.76 12.65 10.96
C SER A 138 -6.09 13.41 10.91
N GLU A 139 -6.38 14.08 9.79
CA GLU A 139 -7.65 14.75 9.49
C GLU A 139 -8.19 14.28 8.12
N ALA A 140 -9.46 13.90 8.06
CA ALA A 140 -10.15 13.36 6.88
C ALA A 140 -9.46 12.13 6.22
N GLY A 141 -8.66 11.38 6.98
CA GLY A 141 -7.94 10.19 6.52
C GLY A 141 -8.84 8.97 6.37
N ILE A 142 -8.73 8.25 5.25
CA ILE A 142 -9.49 7.02 4.98
C ILE A 142 -8.54 5.83 5.08
N ALA A 143 -8.87 4.85 5.93
CA ALA A 143 -8.12 3.62 6.06
C ALA A 143 -9.05 2.40 5.92
N ALA A 144 -8.73 1.45 5.03
CA ALA A 144 -9.56 0.25 4.87
C ALA A 144 -8.77 -1.03 4.63
N ILE A 145 -9.08 -2.08 5.41
CA ILE A 145 -8.56 -3.44 5.24
C ILE A 145 -9.72 -4.37 4.86
N THR A 146 -9.53 -5.20 3.83
CA THR A 146 -10.46 -6.28 3.46
C THR A 146 -9.72 -7.58 3.24
N GLN A 147 -9.97 -8.57 4.08
CA GLN A 147 -9.44 -9.94 4.00
C GLN A 147 -10.58 -10.90 3.66
N THR A 148 -10.42 -11.70 2.60
CA THR A 148 -11.43 -12.67 2.13
C THR A 148 -10.76 -13.97 1.75
N ASP A 149 -11.16 -15.10 2.35
CA ASP A 149 -10.47 -16.39 2.16
C ASP A 149 -8.96 -16.28 2.41
N ALA A 150 -8.56 -15.49 3.43
CA ALA A 150 -7.18 -15.06 3.64
C ALA A 150 -6.59 -15.60 4.96
N PRO A 151 -6.38 -16.93 5.09
CA PRO A 151 -5.91 -17.51 6.34
C PRO A 151 -4.42 -17.23 6.59
N ASP A 152 -4.05 -17.02 7.85
CA ASP A 152 -2.70 -16.66 8.30
C ASP A 152 -2.15 -15.36 7.63
N SER A 153 -3.01 -14.51 7.08
CA SER A 153 -2.62 -13.26 6.41
C SER A 153 -2.65 -12.06 7.37
N ILE A 154 -1.65 -11.18 7.26
CA ILE A 154 -1.43 -9.99 8.07
C ILE A 154 -1.65 -8.76 7.18
N ALA A 155 -2.39 -7.77 7.70
CA ALA A 155 -2.55 -6.48 7.07
C ALA A 155 -2.44 -5.37 8.12
N THR A 156 -1.56 -4.39 7.89
CA THR A 156 -1.46 -3.19 8.74
C THR A 156 -1.57 -1.90 7.92
N ILE A 157 -2.19 -0.90 8.52
CA ILE A 157 -2.24 0.47 8.03
C ILE A 157 -1.89 1.38 9.21
N LEU A 158 -0.87 2.22 9.04
CA LEU A 158 -0.49 3.28 9.97
C LEU A 158 -0.49 4.62 9.20
N GLN A 159 -1.38 5.53 9.58
CA GLN A 159 -1.43 6.90 9.09
C GLN A 159 -1.12 7.86 10.25
N GLU A 160 -0.06 8.65 10.12
CA GLU A 160 0.39 9.59 11.14
C GLU A 160 0.48 11.01 10.55
N GLU A 161 -0.11 12.00 11.22
CA GLU A 161 -0.09 13.43 10.83
C GLU A 161 -0.59 13.70 9.39
N THR A 162 -1.50 12.86 8.87
CA THR A 162 -1.96 12.93 7.46
C THR A 162 -3.21 13.79 7.27
N PHE A 163 -3.33 14.53 6.17
CA PHE A 163 -4.52 15.25 5.75
C PHE A 163 -5.15 14.62 4.50
N SER A 164 -6.46 14.32 4.51
CA SER A 164 -7.24 13.78 3.39
C SER A 164 -6.62 12.57 2.66
N SER A 165 -5.74 11.82 3.32
CA SER A 165 -4.95 10.74 2.72
C SER A 165 -5.66 9.38 2.86
N THR A 166 -5.50 8.53 1.85
CA THR A 166 -6.19 7.24 1.76
C THR A 166 -5.20 6.07 1.80
N ALA A 167 -5.49 5.05 2.60
CA ALA A 167 -4.75 3.80 2.65
C ALA A 167 -5.73 2.61 2.52
N THR A 168 -5.49 1.69 1.58
CA THR A 168 -6.35 0.52 1.40
C THR A 168 -5.57 -0.78 1.17
N VAL A 169 -5.89 -1.82 1.95
CA VAL A 169 -5.33 -3.18 1.79
C VAL A 169 -6.46 -4.16 1.46
N ALA A 170 -6.27 -4.96 0.42
CA ALA A 170 -7.16 -6.06 0.02
C ALA A 170 -6.35 -7.35 -0.15
N GLN A 171 -6.72 -8.41 0.58
CA GLN A 171 -6.04 -9.71 0.55
C GLN A 171 -7.03 -10.83 0.24
N THR A 172 -6.64 -11.74 -0.65
CA THR A 172 -7.39 -12.96 -0.99
C THR A 172 -6.46 -14.16 -1.14
N GLY A 173 -6.57 -15.12 -0.22
CA GLY A 173 -5.65 -16.24 -0.09
C GLY A 173 -4.62 -16.08 1.03
N SER A 174 -3.81 -17.12 1.25
CA SER A 174 -3.16 -17.41 2.54
C SER A 174 -1.77 -16.81 2.73
N LEU A 175 -1.34 -16.60 3.98
CA LEU A 175 0.04 -16.24 4.35
C LEU A 175 0.52 -14.95 3.65
N GLN A 176 -0.37 -13.98 3.45
CA GLN A 176 -0.04 -12.71 2.80
C GLN A 176 0.33 -11.67 3.85
N ASP A 177 1.28 -10.79 3.55
CA ASP A 177 1.73 -9.72 4.44
C ASP A 177 1.64 -8.38 3.70
N ALA A 178 0.98 -7.38 4.30
CA ALA A 178 0.66 -6.12 3.66
C ALA A 178 0.69 -4.93 4.63
N ASP A 179 1.67 -4.06 4.48
CA ASP A 179 1.85 -2.88 5.32
C ASP A 179 1.71 -1.58 4.50
N ILE A 180 0.93 -0.62 5.01
CA ILE A 180 0.90 0.75 4.48
C ILE A 180 1.25 1.72 5.60
N TYR A 181 2.33 2.47 5.43
CA TYR A 181 2.73 3.58 6.29
C TYR A 181 2.61 4.90 5.53
N GLN A 182 1.87 5.85 6.10
CA GLN A 182 1.76 7.23 5.60
C GLN A 182 2.08 8.20 6.73
N PHE A 183 3.15 8.98 6.61
CA PHE A 183 3.55 9.97 7.60
C PHE A 183 3.58 11.38 7.01
N SER A 184 2.89 12.34 7.64
CA SER A 184 2.88 13.75 7.21
C SER A 184 2.43 13.95 5.75
N THR A 185 1.44 13.18 5.29
CA THR A 185 0.97 13.19 3.88
C THR A 185 -0.27 14.04 3.66
N ASP A 186 -0.39 14.73 2.52
CA ASP A 186 -1.58 15.49 2.11
C ASP A 186 -2.17 14.90 0.81
N LEU A 187 -3.45 14.50 0.81
CA LEU A 187 -4.16 13.95 -0.35
C LEU A 187 -3.49 12.73 -1.02
N SER A 188 -2.59 12.04 -0.32
CA SER A 188 -1.83 10.90 -0.84
C SER A 188 -2.61 9.60 -0.69
N THR A 189 -2.44 8.68 -1.65
CA THR A 189 -3.11 7.38 -1.70
C THR A 189 -2.09 6.24 -1.71
N GLY A 190 -2.22 5.28 -0.80
CA GLY A 190 -1.54 3.99 -0.81
C GLY A 190 -2.56 2.86 -0.98
N SER A 191 -2.31 1.93 -1.90
CA SER A 191 -3.19 0.79 -2.14
C SER A 191 -2.43 -0.52 -2.37
N ILE A 192 -2.76 -1.57 -1.62
CA ILE A 192 -2.22 -2.92 -1.77
C ILE A 192 -3.36 -3.88 -2.11
N GLU A 193 -3.23 -4.62 -3.20
CA GLU A 193 -4.07 -5.78 -3.56
C GLU A 193 -3.20 -7.03 -3.70
N GLN A 194 -3.51 -8.08 -2.93
CA GLN A 194 -2.80 -9.36 -2.97
C GLN A 194 -3.77 -10.52 -3.20
N MET A 195 -3.38 -11.39 -4.13
CA MET A 195 -4.11 -12.61 -4.51
C MET A 195 -3.16 -13.79 -4.57
N GLY A 196 -3.54 -14.94 -3.99
CA GLY A 196 -2.74 -16.17 -4.00
C GLY A 196 -2.15 -16.46 -2.62
N GLY A 197 -0.83 -16.52 -2.44
CA GLY A 197 -0.28 -16.76 -1.10
C GLY A 197 1.22 -16.54 -0.91
N GLY A 198 1.63 -16.23 0.31
CA GLY A 198 3.03 -15.90 0.62
C GLY A 198 3.50 -14.54 0.10
N ASN A 199 2.61 -13.73 -0.49
CA ASN A 199 2.97 -12.43 -1.05
C ASN A 199 3.24 -11.41 0.07
N ILE A 200 4.24 -10.56 -0.10
CA ILE A 200 4.64 -9.50 0.82
C ILE A 200 4.61 -8.16 0.07
N ALA A 201 3.92 -7.17 0.62
CA ALA A 201 3.79 -5.84 0.04
C ALA A 201 3.95 -4.75 1.12
N ALA A 202 4.74 -3.72 0.82
CA ALA A 202 4.90 -2.56 1.68
C ALA A 202 4.77 -1.26 0.87
N ILE A 203 4.00 -0.31 1.37
CA ILE A 203 3.93 1.06 0.86
C ILE A 203 4.33 2.02 1.97
N GLU A 204 5.37 2.81 1.73
CA GLU A 204 5.82 3.88 2.62
C GLU A 204 5.68 5.22 1.89
N GLN A 205 4.96 6.19 2.47
CA GLN A 205 4.81 7.54 1.94
C GLN A 205 5.07 8.56 3.05
N GLU A 206 6.21 9.28 3.01
CA GLU A 206 6.56 10.27 4.03
C GLU A 206 6.71 11.68 3.44
N ALA A 207 6.08 12.67 4.06
CA ALA A 207 6.11 14.09 3.66
C ALA A 207 5.69 14.33 2.19
N THR A 208 4.71 13.54 1.71
CA THR A 208 4.22 13.57 0.31
C THR A 208 2.94 14.38 0.15
N VAL A 209 2.72 14.91 -1.05
CA VAL A 209 1.48 15.62 -1.42
C VAL A 209 0.92 15.04 -2.72
N THR A 210 -0.38 14.73 -2.76
CA THR A 210 -1.09 14.21 -3.95
C THR A 210 -0.41 13.01 -4.63
N THR A 211 0.29 12.16 -3.88
CA THR A 211 1.00 10.99 -4.43
C THR A 211 0.12 9.75 -4.49
N PHE A 212 0.42 8.84 -5.42
CA PHE A 212 -0.31 7.59 -5.61
C PHE A 212 0.65 6.41 -5.64
N ALA A 213 0.62 5.57 -4.62
CA ALA A 213 1.34 4.30 -4.54
C ALA A 213 0.34 3.14 -4.70
N THR A 214 0.64 2.17 -5.58
CA THR A 214 -0.22 0.99 -5.76
C THR A 214 0.58 -0.28 -6.05
N ILE A 215 0.36 -1.30 -5.23
CA ILE A 215 0.91 -2.65 -5.39
C ILE A 215 -0.23 -3.62 -5.71
N SER A 216 -0.11 -4.40 -6.78
CA SER A 216 -1.00 -5.50 -7.13
C SER A 216 -0.20 -6.78 -7.36
N GLN A 217 -0.43 -7.81 -6.56
CA GLN A 217 0.32 -9.08 -6.60
C GLN A 217 -0.63 -10.25 -6.82
N ASN A 218 -0.43 -11.03 -7.87
CA ASN A 218 -1.23 -12.21 -8.18
C ASN A 218 -0.35 -13.46 -8.36
N GLY A 219 -0.38 -14.34 -7.36
CA GLY A 219 0.28 -15.63 -7.36
C GLY A 219 1.00 -15.91 -6.04
N LEU A 220 2.23 -16.41 -6.10
CA LEU A 220 2.92 -16.98 -4.92
C LEU A 220 4.24 -16.27 -4.58
N ASN A 221 4.47 -15.97 -3.31
CA ASN A 221 5.75 -15.45 -2.79
C ASN A 221 6.28 -14.16 -3.45
N ASN A 222 5.42 -13.32 -4.02
CA ASN A 222 5.87 -12.07 -4.65
C ASN A 222 6.16 -11.02 -3.56
N GLY A 223 7.29 -10.33 -3.66
CA GLY A 223 7.70 -9.24 -2.79
C GLY A 223 7.68 -7.89 -3.52
N ALA A 224 7.09 -6.86 -2.92
CA ALA A 224 7.07 -5.51 -3.46
C ALA A 224 7.22 -4.44 -2.36
N LEU A 225 8.07 -3.46 -2.59
CA LEU A 225 8.17 -2.23 -1.80
C LEU A 225 7.98 -1.03 -2.73
N ILE A 226 7.07 -0.12 -2.36
CA ILE A 226 7.02 1.25 -2.88
C ILE A 226 7.33 2.20 -1.74
N ALA A 227 8.29 3.08 -1.95
CA ALA A 227 8.68 4.12 -1.00
C ALA A 227 8.69 5.48 -1.71
N GLN A 228 7.88 6.43 -1.22
CA GLN A 228 7.81 7.80 -1.71
C GLN A 228 8.17 8.75 -0.56
N TYR A 229 9.31 9.43 -0.67
CA TYR A 229 9.82 10.32 0.37
C TYR A 229 9.98 11.75 -0.14
N SER A 230 10.07 12.71 0.78
CA SER A 230 10.41 14.10 0.51
C SER A 230 11.36 14.59 1.59
N ASN A 231 12.50 15.13 1.19
CA ASN A 231 13.57 15.60 2.07
C ASN A 231 13.78 17.11 2.00
N LEU A 232 13.50 17.72 0.84
CA LEU A 232 13.83 19.10 0.54
C LEU A 232 12.88 19.80 -0.45
N LEU A 233 12.17 19.03 -1.27
CA LEU A 233 11.26 19.51 -2.32
C LEU A 233 10.07 18.55 -2.42
N ASP A 234 8.98 18.89 -1.73
CA ASP A 234 7.70 18.17 -1.69
C ASP A 234 7.47 17.23 -2.89
N THR A 235 7.49 15.91 -2.63
CA THR A 235 7.12 14.90 -3.63
C THR A 235 5.63 15.07 -3.92
N ILE A 236 5.33 15.78 -5.03
CA ILE A 236 4.01 16.28 -5.43
C ILE A 236 3.54 15.58 -6.71
N ASP A 237 2.25 15.19 -6.76
CA ASP A 237 1.58 14.63 -7.96
C ASP A 237 2.29 13.39 -8.56
N SER A 238 3.03 12.64 -7.73
CA SER A 238 3.89 11.53 -8.18
C SER A 238 3.24 10.16 -7.99
N MET A 239 3.33 9.33 -9.03
CA MET A 239 2.71 8.01 -9.09
C MET A 239 3.76 6.90 -9.14
N ALA A 240 3.58 5.90 -8.29
CA ALA A 240 4.37 4.69 -8.20
C ALA A 240 3.44 3.47 -8.28
N SER A 241 3.72 2.54 -9.20
CA SER A 241 2.88 1.34 -9.39
C SER A 241 3.73 0.09 -9.60
N VAL A 242 3.35 -0.99 -8.91
CA VAL A 242 3.93 -2.32 -9.05
C VAL A 242 2.83 -3.32 -9.34
N THR A 243 2.95 -4.09 -10.43
CA THR A 243 2.07 -5.22 -10.74
C THR A 243 2.91 -6.48 -10.96
N GLN A 244 2.68 -7.52 -10.16
CA GLN A 244 3.40 -8.80 -10.24
C GLN A 244 2.42 -9.94 -10.50
N SER A 245 2.76 -10.84 -11.43
CA SER A 245 1.91 -11.97 -11.83
C SER A 245 2.69 -13.27 -12.05
N GLY A 246 2.48 -14.25 -11.19
CA GLY A 246 3.30 -15.46 -11.13
C GLY A 246 3.92 -15.65 -9.75
N GLY A 247 5.22 -15.91 -9.65
CA GLY A 247 5.80 -16.12 -8.32
C GLY A 247 7.28 -15.83 -8.13
N ASP A 248 7.63 -15.72 -6.85
CA ASP A 248 8.97 -15.40 -6.35
C ASP A 248 9.56 -14.11 -6.96
N HIS A 249 8.69 -13.18 -7.40
CA HIS A 249 9.09 -11.87 -7.93
C HIS A 249 9.56 -10.92 -6.83
N ILE A 250 10.48 -10.00 -7.14
CA ILE A 250 10.92 -8.94 -6.21
C ILE A 250 10.88 -7.58 -6.92
N VAL A 251 10.23 -6.58 -6.31
CA VAL A 251 10.31 -5.18 -6.74
C VAL A 251 10.65 -4.27 -5.57
N GLN A 252 11.53 -3.31 -5.83
CA GLN A 252 11.71 -2.13 -5.00
C GLN A 252 11.62 -0.88 -5.87
N LEU A 253 10.79 0.08 -5.45
CA LEU A 253 10.53 1.32 -6.16
C LEU A 253 10.66 2.48 -5.17
N PHE A 254 11.62 3.37 -5.42
CA PHE A 254 11.88 4.59 -4.65
C PHE A 254 11.55 5.83 -5.49
N GLN A 255 10.85 6.80 -4.90
CA GLN A 255 10.72 8.16 -5.42
C GLN A 255 11.08 9.16 -4.31
N ASP A 256 12.17 9.91 -4.46
CA ASP A 256 12.65 10.92 -3.51
C ASP A 256 12.64 12.31 -4.15
N ASP A 257 12.19 13.34 -3.44
CA ASP A 257 12.06 14.74 -3.91
C ASP A 257 11.52 14.86 -5.37
N THR A 258 10.44 14.13 -5.70
CA THR A 258 10.00 13.89 -7.08
C THR A 258 8.66 14.56 -7.40
N GLN A 259 8.62 15.40 -8.45
CA GLN A 259 7.44 16.17 -8.84
C GLN A 259 6.85 15.71 -10.18
N ARG A 260 5.58 15.27 -10.20
CA ARG A 260 4.91 14.68 -11.37
C ARG A 260 5.71 13.50 -11.96
N GLY A 261 6.38 12.74 -11.11
CA GLY A 261 7.11 11.53 -11.50
C GLY A 261 6.16 10.34 -11.69
N THR A 262 6.44 9.49 -12.66
CA THR A 262 5.73 8.20 -12.83
C THR A 262 6.73 7.06 -12.85
N ALA A 263 6.64 6.18 -11.86
CA ALA A 263 7.40 4.94 -11.77
C ALA A 263 6.44 3.75 -11.91
N THR A 264 6.73 2.82 -12.81
CA THR A 264 5.87 1.64 -13.05
C THR A 264 6.71 0.40 -13.26
N VAL A 265 6.39 -0.68 -12.53
CA VAL A 265 7.05 -1.98 -12.67
C VAL A 265 5.99 -3.06 -12.90
N ASN A 266 6.08 -3.75 -14.03
CA ASN A 266 5.21 -4.88 -14.38
C ASN A 266 6.07 -6.14 -14.50
N GLN A 267 5.76 -7.20 -13.74
CA GLN A 267 6.46 -8.48 -13.79
C GLN A 267 5.50 -9.64 -14.07
N SER A 268 5.94 -10.56 -14.92
CA SER A 268 5.20 -11.76 -15.27
C SER A 268 6.13 -12.97 -15.48
N GLY A 269 5.77 -14.14 -14.92
CA GLY A 269 6.59 -15.36 -14.96
C GLY A 269 7.08 -15.77 -13.57
N ALA A 270 8.38 -16.07 -13.41
CA ALA A 270 8.97 -16.38 -12.10
C ALA A 270 10.28 -15.64 -11.82
N LEU A 271 10.63 -15.41 -10.55
CA LEU A 271 11.99 -15.00 -10.11
C LEU A 271 12.56 -13.69 -10.72
N ASN A 272 11.76 -12.90 -11.43
CA ASN A 272 12.18 -11.58 -11.90
C ASN A 272 12.38 -10.59 -10.74
N ALA A 273 13.44 -9.79 -10.83
CA ALA A 273 13.77 -8.72 -9.89
C ALA A 273 13.82 -7.36 -10.60
N ALA A 274 13.26 -6.32 -9.99
CA ALA A 274 13.36 -4.95 -10.49
C ALA A 274 13.62 -3.95 -9.36
N TYR A 275 14.58 -3.07 -9.59
CA TYR A 275 14.89 -1.92 -8.74
C TYR A 275 14.70 -0.65 -9.57
N LEU A 276 13.92 0.30 -9.05
CA LEU A 276 13.63 1.58 -9.70
C LEU A 276 13.80 2.70 -8.67
N ASP A 277 14.61 3.69 -8.98
CA ASP A 277 14.91 4.85 -8.15
C ASP A 277 14.78 6.13 -8.99
N GLN A 278 13.84 7.00 -8.61
CA GLN A 278 13.70 8.35 -9.14
C GLN A 278 14.01 9.36 -8.02
N ALA A 279 15.13 10.07 -8.11
CA ALA A 279 15.58 11.00 -7.06
C ALA A 279 15.77 12.42 -7.60
N THR A 280 15.09 13.40 -7.02
CA THR A 280 15.18 14.83 -7.38
C THR A 280 14.84 15.08 -8.86
N VAL A 281 13.74 14.50 -9.35
CA VAL A 281 13.30 14.60 -10.75
C VAL A 281 11.92 15.26 -10.91
N ALA A 282 11.71 15.92 -12.06
CA ALA A 282 10.41 16.46 -12.45
C ALA A 282 9.94 15.91 -13.81
N ASP A 283 8.62 15.76 -14.01
CA ASP A 283 8.01 15.29 -15.28
C ASP A 283 8.62 13.99 -15.86
N SER A 284 9.14 13.12 -14.99
CA SER A 284 9.99 12.00 -15.41
C SER A 284 9.27 10.65 -15.29
N THR A 285 9.46 9.79 -16.28
CA THR A 285 8.80 8.47 -16.37
C THR A 285 9.84 7.36 -16.39
N ALA A 286 9.71 6.40 -15.49
CA ALA A 286 10.43 5.14 -15.51
C ALA A 286 9.42 3.99 -15.60
N THR A 287 9.57 3.10 -16.59
CA THR A 287 8.72 1.92 -16.75
C THR A 287 9.57 0.69 -17.02
N VAL A 288 9.45 -0.31 -16.15
CA VAL A 288 10.05 -1.63 -16.30
C VAL A 288 8.95 -2.64 -16.58
N THR A 289 9.09 -3.44 -17.62
CA THR A 289 8.22 -4.58 -17.94
C THR A 289 9.06 -5.82 -18.15
N GLN A 290 8.93 -6.82 -17.27
CA GLN A 290 9.65 -8.08 -17.34
C GLN A 290 8.68 -9.25 -17.60
N SER A 291 9.05 -10.13 -18.53
CA SER A 291 8.23 -11.26 -18.96
C SER A 291 9.07 -12.51 -19.18
N GLY A 292 8.83 -13.55 -18.37
CA GLY A 292 9.64 -14.76 -18.33
C GLY A 292 10.30 -14.94 -16.97
N ASP A 293 11.50 -15.51 -16.94
CA ASP A 293 12.07 -16.09 -15.72
C ASP A 293 13.46 -15.52 -15.38
N ASP A 294 13.76 -15.25 -14.10
CA ASP A 294 15.08 -14.80 -13.63
C ASP A 294 15.60 -13.47 -14.27
N ASN A 295 14.75 -12.57 -14.78
CA ASN A 295 15.21 -11.30 -15.35
C ASN A 295 15.47 -10.24 -14.26
N ILE A 296 16.54 -9.45 -14.41
CA ILE A 296 16.94 -8.38 -13.48
C ILE A 296 16.98 -7.04 -14.22
N ALA A 297 16.33 -6.01 -13.66
CA ALA A 297 16.36 -4.64 -14.16
C ALA A 297 16.66 -3.65 -13.04
N THR A 298 17.61 -2.74 -13.26
CA THR A 298 17.94 -1.63 -12.35
C THR A 298 17.81 -0.31 -13.09
N VAL A 299 17.02 0.63 -12.57
CA VAL A 299 16.72 1.92 -13.17
C VAL A 299 16.96 3.04 -12.18
N GLY A 300 17.97 3.87 -12.43
CA GLY A 300 18.18 5.15 -11.76
C GLY A 300 17.81 6.32 -12.69
N GLN A 301 17.00 7.25 -12.20
CA GLN A 301 16.82 8.58 -12.77
C GLN A 301 17.11 9.59 -11.66
N HIS A 302 18.22 10.31 -11.75
CA HIS A 302 18.66 11.23 -10.69
C HIS A 302 18.87 12.65 -11.22
N VAL A 303 18.36 13.65 -10.51
CA VAL A 303 18.60 15.08 -10.77
C VAL A 303 18.26 15.50 -12.21
N GLY A 304 16.98 15.77 -12.47
CA GLY A 304 16.56 16.09 -13.84
C GLY A 304 15.13 16.57 -14.09
N THR A 305 14.81 16.81 -15.36
CA THR A 305 13.44 17.10 -15.82
C THR A 305 13.21 16.49 -17.21
N GLU A 306 12.03 15.91 -17.42
CA GLU A 306 11.68 15.15 -18.63
C GLU A 306 12.71 14.03 -18.93
N LEU A 307 12.96 13.17 -17.92
CA LEU A 307 13.71 11.92 -18.07
C LEU A 307 12.74 10.78 -18.36
N HIS A 308 12.95 10.02 -19.44
CA HIS A 308 12.13 8.87 -19.78
C HIS A 308 12.99 7.61 -19.90
N ALA A 309 12.66 6.56 -19.15
CA ALA A 309 13.27 5.23 -19.22
C ALA A 309 12.20 4.18 -19.47
N PHE A 310 12.20 3.56 -20.66
CA PHE A 310 11.31 2.46 -21.00
C PHE A 310 12.11 1.17 -21.16
N ILE A 311 11.84 0.17 -20.33
CA ILE A 311 12.56 -1.10 -20.31
C ILE A 311 11.56 -2.24 -20.50
N THR A 312 11.77 -3.03 -21.55
CA THR A 312 11.11 -4.31 -21.77
C THR A 312 12.17 -5.40 -21.72
N GLN A 313 12.00 -6.37 -20.83
CA GLN A 313 12.78 -7.61 -20.82
C GLN A 313 11.84 -8.80 -21.03
N GLY A 314 12.26 -9.69 -21.92
CA GLY A 314 11.56 -10.90 -22.27
C GLY A 314 12.53 -12.08 -22.31
N GLY A 315 12.07 -13.26 -21.92
CA GLY A 315 12.88 -14.47 -21.92
C GLY A 315 13.48 -14.76 -20.54
N SER A 316 14.75 -15.18 -20.47
CA SER A 316 15.32 -15.64 -19.19
C SER A 316 16.74 -15.17 -18.88
N VAL A 317 17.00 -14.87 -17.59
CA VAL A 317 18.34 -14.50 -17.08
C VAL A 317 18.92 -13.25 -17.74
N ASN A 318 18.08 -12.28 -18.14
CA ASN A 318 18.58 -11.03 -18.71
C ASN A 318 18.88 -10.01 -17.61
N ASP A 319 20.03 -9.36 -17.68
CA ASP A 319 20.51 -8.36 -16.70
C ASP A 319 20.58 -6.98 -17.36
N LEU A 320 20.09 -5.96 -16.68
CA LEU A 320 19.92 -4.63 -17.23
C LEU A 320 20.13 -3.55 -16.19
N PHE A 321 20.96 -2.56 -16.55
CA PHE A 321 21.24 -1.40 -15.73
C PHE A 321 21.10 -0.11 -16.54
N THR A 322 20.36 0.88 -16.01
CA THR A 322 20.28 2.22 -16.58
C THR A 322 20.42 3.30 -15.54
N ASP A 323 21.20 4.32 -15.83
CA ASP A 323 21.37 5.52 -15.02
C ASP A 323 21.25 6.76 -15.91
N GLN A 324 20.25 7.61 -15.62
CA GLN A 324 19.98 8.85 -16.33
C GLN A 324 20.12 10.07 -15.40
N THR A 325 20.84 11.08 -15.87
CA THR A 325 20.99 12.39 -15.20
C THR A 325 20.87 13.53 -16.21
N GLY A 326 20.30 14.68 -15.80
CA GLY A 326 20.19 15.89 -16.64
C GLY A 326 18.78 16.20 -17.15
N TYR A 327 18.65 16.74 -18.36
CA TYR A 327 17.38 17.27 -18.89
C TYR A 327 17.05 16.65 -20.25
N TYR A 328 15.77 16.41 -20.55
CA TYR A 328 15.30 15.94 -21.86
C TYR A 328 16.05 14.70 -22.38
N ASN A 329 16.04 13.62 -21.60
CA ASN A 329 16.76 12.38 -21.93
C ASN A 329 15.77 11.21 -22.01
N GLY A 330 15.58 10.70 -23.22
CA GLY A 330 14.85 9.46 -23.49
C GLY A 330 15.79 8.26 -23.60
N LEU A 331 15.36 7.16 -22.99
CA LEU A 331 15.99 5.85 -23.02
C LEU A 331 14.96 4.78 -23.34
N THR A 332 15.36 3.79 -24.15
CA THR A 332 14.55 2.60 -24.41
C THR A 332 15.42 1.36 -24.51
N ILE A 333 15.19 0.36 -23.67
CA ILE A 333 15.82 -0.95 -23.81
C ILE A 333 14.74 -2.00 -24.08
N ASP A 334 14.95 -2.81 -25.11
CA ASP A 334 14.08 -3.91 -25.52
C ASP A 334 14.91 -5.20 -25.69
N GLN A 335 14.86 -6.05 -24.68
CA GLN A 335 15.38 -7.42 -24.71
C GLN A 335 14.19 -8.35 -24.98
N THR A 336 14.10 -8.93 -26.17
CA THR A 336 12.85 -9.58 -26.63
C THR A 336 12.62 -10.98 -26.04
N SER A 337 11.36 -11.47 -26.05
CA SER A 337 10.89 -12.70 -25.38
C SER A 337 11.56 -14.04 -25.73
N THR A 338 12.50 -14.07 -26.67
CA THR A 338 13.33 -15.25 -26.98
C THR A 338 14.76 -15.16 -26.47
N SER A 339 15.13 -14.03 -25.85
CA SER A 339 16.49 -13.78 -25.39
C SER A 339 16.82 -14.49 -24.08
N THR A 340 18.07 -14.97 -23.98
CA THR A 340 18.60 -15.55 -22.76
C THR A 340 20.00 -15.05 -22.45
N ASN A 341 20.25 -14.72 -21.18
CA ASN A 341 21.56 -14.28 -20.69
C ASN A 341 22.09 -13.00 -21.38
N ASN A 342 21.21 -12.08 -21.80
CA ASN A 342 21.64 -10.80 -22.38
C ASN A 342 21.94 -9.76 -21.29
N SER A 343 22.93 -8.91 -21.54
CA SER A 343 23.33 -7.81 -20.66
C SER A 343 23.22 -6.48 -21.39
N ALA A 344 22.47 -5.53 -20.82
CA ALA A 344 22.31 -4.18 -21.38
C ALA A 344 22.65 -3.12 -20.33
N THR A 345 23.50 -2.16 -20.69
CA THR A 345 23.87 -1.05 -19.80
C THR A 345 23.76 0.28 -20.53
N ILE A 346 23.06 1.26 -19.96
CA ILE A 346 23.06 2.62 -20.49
C ILE A 346 23.35 3.64 -19.39
N TYR A 347 24.37 4.46 -19.62
CA TYR A 347 24.64 5.68 -18.86
C TYR A 347 24.33 6.88 -19.74
N GLN A 348 23.42 7.76 -19.32
CA GLN A 348 22.98 8.93 -20.08
C GLN A 348 23.02 10.19 -19.21
N SER A 349 24.05 11.02 -19.38
CA SER A 349 24.28 12.24 -18.57
C SER A 349 24.18 13.52 -19.42
N GLY A 350 23.29 13.52 -20.41
CA GLY A 350 23.15 14.59 -21.39
C GLY A 350 22.23 15.72 -20.92
N THR A 351 22.36 16.90 -21.52
CA THR A 351 21.38 17.98 -21.39
C THR A 351 20.73 18.24 -22.74
N GLY A 352 19.60 17.58 -23.00
CA GLY A 352 18.72 17.88 -24.11
C GLY A 352 18.02 19.22 -23.97
N SER A 353 17.19 19.54 -24.95
CA SER A 353 16.27 20.68 -24.93
C SER A 353 15.01 20.34 -25.71
N LEU A 354 13.93 21.10 -25.53
CA LEU A 354 12.69 20.94 -26.28
C LEU A 354 12.95 20.83 -27.81
N GLY A 355 12.65 19.66 -28.38
CA GLY A 355 12.88 19.33 -29.80
C GLY A 355 14.28 18.80 -30.16
N PHE A 356 15.17 18.66 -29.17
CA PHE A 356 16.51 18.07 -29.25
C PHE A 356 16.79 17.24 -27.98
N GLU A 357 15.89 16.32 -27.65
CA GLU A 357 16.12 15.30 -26.63
C GLU A 357 17.34 14.44 -26.96
N ASN A 358 18.00 13.90 -25.94
CA ASN A 358 18.95 12.81 -26.15
C ASN A 358 18.19 11.49 -26.14
N SER A 359 18.53 10.58 -27.06
CA SER A 359 17.94 9.25 -27.20
C SER A 359 19.02 8.18 -27.14
N ALA A 360 18.83 7.21 -26.25
CA ALA A 360 19.67 6.01 -26.19
C ALA A 360 18.78 4.76 -26.28
N SER A 361 19.06 3.86 -27.23
CA SER A 361 18.33 2.59 -27.33
C SER A 361 19.21 1.36 -27.50
N ILE A 362 18.87 0.30 -26.78
CA ILE A 362 19.44 -1.04 -26.95
C ILE A 362 18.30 -1.98 -27.32
N THR A 363 18.42 -2.69 -28.43
CA THR A 363 17.55 -3.81 -28.78
C THR A 363 18.42 -5.06 -28.89
N GLN A 364 18.11 -6.09 -28.10
CA GLN A 364 18.83 -7.38 -28.11
C GLN A 364 17.84 -8.52 -28.36
N THR A 365 18.04 -9.25 -29.46
CA THR A 365 17.18 -10.37 -29.86
C THR A 365 17.89 -11.73 -29.86
N GLY A 366 19.21 -11.75 -29.65
CA GLY A 366 20.02 -12.94 -29.54
C GLY A 366 20.10 -13.49 -28.12
N ASN A 367 21.06 -14.38 -27.91
CA ASN A 367 21.42 -14.94 -26.61
C ASN A 367 22.87 -14.59 -26.29
N MET A 368 23.18 -14.28 -25.04
CA MET A 368 24.50 -13.81 -24.59
C MET A 368 24.96 -12.50 -25.26
N ASP A 369 24.01 -11.69 -25.75
CA ASP A 369 24.30 -10.34 -26.27
C ASP A 369 24.74 -9.42 -25.13
N SER A 370 25.74 -8.56 -25.38
CA SER A 370 26.21 -7.56 -24.42
C SER A 370 26.36 -6.21 -25.08
N ALA A 371 25.59 -5.23 -24.60
CA ALA A 371 25.54 -3.87 -25.14
C ALA A 371 25.75 -2.84 -24.04
N THR A 372 26.60 -1.85 -24.32
CA THR A 372 26.79 -0.69 -23.44
C THR A 372 26.67 0.59 -24.26
N ILE A 373 25.78 1.49 -23.85
CA ILE A 373 25.76 2.88 -24.32
C ILE A 373 26.28 3.77 -23.19
N THR A 374 27.17 4.69 -23.54
CA THR A 374 27.52 5.82 -22.68
C THR A 374 27.33 7.07 -23.52
N GLN A 375 26.37 7.93 -23.12
CA GLN A 375 25.99 9.11 -23.86
C GLN A 375 26.10 10.35 -22.97
N SER A 376 26.97 11.29 -23.37
CA SER A 376 27.22 12.55 -22.67
C SER A 376 27.38 13.68 -23.68
N GLY A 377 26.75 14.83 -23.42
CA GLY A 377 26.76 15.97 -24.34
C GLY A 377 25.55 16.90 -24.22
N GLY A 378 25.52 17.93 -25.08
CA GLY A 378 24.33 18.77 -25.28
C GLY A 378 23.28 18.08 -26.16
N GLY A 379 22.10 18.69 -26.34
CA GLY A 379 20.93 18.01 -26.91
C GLY A 379 21.04 17.47 -28.33
N GLY A 380 20.20 16.46 -28.61
CA GLY A 380 20.05 15.82 -29.92
C GLY A 380 20.97 14.62 -30.16
N ASN A 381 21.65 14.09 -29.15
CA ASN A 381 22.44 12.86 -29.33
C ASN A 381 21.49 11.66 -29.50
N SER A 382 21.67 10.87 -30.55
CA SER A 382 20.96 9.59 -30.72
C SER A 382 21.97 8.46 -30.88
N VAL A 383 21.85 7.42 -30.05
CA VAL A 383 22.65 6.20 -30.14
C VAL A 383 21.69 5.01 -30.07
N ALA A 384 21.76 4.13 -31.07
CA ALA A 384 21.01 2.88 -31.10
C ALA A 384 21.98 1.71 -31.28
N ILE A 385 21.89 0.71 -30.42
CA ILE A 385 22.55 -0.59 -30.58
C ILE A 385 21.46 -1.62 -30.90
N LEU A 386 21.58 -2.28 -32.04
CA LEU A 386 20.82 -3.48 -32.37
C LEU A 386 21.79 -4.66 -32.37
N GLN A 387 21.53 -5.64 -31.49
CA GLN A 387 22.20 -6.93 -31.45
C GLN A 387 21.18 -8.05 -31.62
N GLY A 388 21.65 -9.12 -32.24
CA GLY A 388 20.88 -10.30 -32.58
C GLY A 388 21.77 -11.28 -33.35
N LEU A 389 21.36 -12.55 -33.39
CA LEU A 389 22.01 -13.60 -34.18
C LEU A 389 21.54 -13.57 -35.64
#